data_AF-A0A2U3PXT6-F1
#
_entry.id   AF-A0A2U3PXT6-F1
#
_cell.length_a   1.000
_cell.length_b   1.000
_cell.length_c   1.000
_cell.angle_alpha   90.00
_cell.angle_beta   90.00
_cell.angle_gamma   90.00
#
_symmetry.space_group_name_H-M   'P 1'
#
loop_
_entity.id
_entity.type
_entity.pdbx_description
1 polymer ?
#
loop_
_entity_poly.entity_id
_entity_poly.type
_entity_poly.pdbx_seq_one_letter_code
_entity_poly.pdbx_strand_id
1 'polypeptide(L)'
;MRARPLLLVVIAFAISQPALAAGKRPRPAATAAPAADPAAPYKADRLSSSRGEAILNTPGQTTVLTRQVLDDMNATSLRGAMRSTAGVTIGR
;
A
#
# COMPACT_ATOMS: atom_id res chain seq x y z
N MET A 1 -37.97 63.66 10.80
CA MET A 1 -38.79 62.67 10.07
C MET A 1 -37.90 61.92 9.09
N ARG A 2 -37.98 60.57 9.11
CA ARG A 2 -37.51 59.57 8.11
C ARG A 2 -35.98 59.43 7.92
N ALA A 3 -35.32 58.42 8.50
CA ALA A 3 -35.33 56.96 8.28
C ALA A 3 -34.33 56.48 7.22
N ARG A 4 -33.24 55.80 7.65
CA ARG A 4 -32.87 54.40 7.34
C ARG A 4 -31.37 54.13 7.61
N PRO A 5 -31.01 53.14 8.44
CA PRO A 5 -29.63 52.74 8.64
C PRO A 5 -29.20 51.70 7.59
N LEU A 6 -28.06 51.91 6.94
CA LEU A 6 -27.45 50.93 6.05
C LEU A 6 -26.68 49.92 6.90
N LEU A 7 -27.30 48.75 7.11
CA LEU A 7 -26.74 47.64 7.86
C LEU A 7 -25.68 46.94 7.00
N LEU A 8 -24.40 47.25 7.23
CA LEU A 8 -23.27 46.51 6.66
C LEU A 8 -23.07 45.23 7.46
N VAL A 9 -23.50 44.11 6.87
CA VAL A 9 -23.29 42.75 7.36
C VAL A 9 -21.79 42.44 7.35
N VAL A 10 -21.17 42.38 8.53
CA VAL A 10 -19.82 41.85 8.73
C VAL A 10 -19.91 40.34 8.58
N ILE A 11 -19.52 39.82 7.42
CA ILE A 11 -19.38 38.38 7.19
C ILE A 11 -18.11 37.95 7.94
N ALA A 12 -18.29 37.39 9.13
CA ALA A 12 -17.26 36.67 9.85
C ALA A 12 -16.92 35.39 9.06
N PHE A 13 -15.96 35.50 8.14
CA PHE A 13 -15.35 34.34 7.50
C PHE A 13 -14.41 33.68 8.52
N ALA A 14 -15.00 32.83 9.37
CA ALA A 14 -14.27 31.96 10.27
C ALA A 14 -13.44 30.98 9.43
N ILE A 15 -12.15 31.27 9.27
CA ILE A 15 -11.19 30.36 8.67
C ILE A 15 -10.93 29.25 9.69
N SER A 16 -11.80 28.23 9.71
CA SER A 16 -11.59 27.02 10.48
C SER A 16 -10.33 26.31 9.98
N GLN A 17 -9.26 26.32 10.77
CA GLN A 17 -8.05 25.54 10.51
C GLN A 17 -8.37 24.04 10.66
N PRO A 18 -8.14 23.17 9.66
CA PRO A 18 -8.09 21.75 9.92
C PRO A 18 -6.73 21.44 10.54
N ALA A 19 -6.73 21.20 11.86
CA ALA A 19 -5.63 20.56 12.54
C ALA A 19 -5.34 19.21 11.87
N LEU A 20 -4.18 19.10 11.22
CA LEU A 20 -3.65 17.84 10.71
C LEU A 20 -3.31 16.96 11.92
N ALA A 21 -4.32 16.25 12.42
CA ALA A 21 -4.12 15.13 13.32
C ALA A 21 -3.24 14.10 12.60
N ALA A 22 -2.14 13.72 13.26
CA ALA A 22 -1.24 12.67 12.83
C ALA A 22 -1.97 11.32 12.87
N GLY A 23 -2.87 11.12 11.91
CA GLY A 23 -3.54 9.85 11.67
C GLY A 23 -2.52 8.87 11.13
N LYS A 24 -2.38 7.74 11.84
CA LYS A 24 -1.69 6.53 11.38
C LYS A 24 -2.17 6.24 9.95
N ARG A 25 -1.34 6.55 8.95
CA ARG A 25 -1.67 6.37 7.53
C ARG A 25 -2.27 4.98 7.36
N PRO A 26 -3.52 4.85 6.88
CA PRO A 26 -4.07 3.56 6.54
C PRO A 26 -3.10 2.91 5.55
N ARG A 27 -2.47 1.81 5.96
CA ARG A 27 -1.73 0.97 5.02
C ARG A 27 -2.77 0.53 4.00
N PRO A 28 -2.59 0.82 2.70
CA PRO A 28 -3.57 0.42 1.70
C PRO A 28 -3.83 -1.08 1.91
N ALA A 29 -5.09 -1.43 2.18
CA ALA A 29 -5.54 -2.81 2.23
C ALA A 29 -4.98 -3.47 0.98
N ALA A 30 -4.19 -4.54 1.16
CA ALA A 30 -3.35 -5.15 0.13
C ALA A 30 -4.04 -5.06 -1.22
N THR A 31 -3.71 -4.02 -2.00
CA THR A 31 -4.26 -3.82 -3.33
C THR A 31 -3.90 -5.10 -4.04
N ALA A 32 -4.90 -5.91 -4.40
CA ALA A 32 -4.71 -7.23 -4.98
C ALA A 32 -3.59 -7.11 -6.00
N ALA A 33 -2.42 -7.67 -5.65
CA ALA A 33 -1.27 -7.54 -6.50
C ALA A 33 -1.72 -8.15 -7.84
N PRO A 34 -1.52 -7.49 -8.99
CA PRO A 34 -2.08 -7.94 -10.26
C PRO A 34 -1.62 -9.34 -10.69
N ALA A 35 -0.68 -9.92 -9.94
CA ALA A 35 -0.12 -11.25 -10.14
C ALA A 35 -0.47 -12.27 -9.03
N ALA A 36 -1.21 -11.88 -7.99
CA ALA A 36 -1.61 -12.76 -6.89
C ALA A 36 -3.13 -13.01 -6.96
N ASP A 37 -3.51 -14.28 -6.87
CA ASP A 37 -4.91 -14.70 -6.83
C ASP A 37 -5.53 -14.31 -5.46
N PRO A 38 -6.65 -13.55 -5.44
CA PRO A 38 -7.35 -13.25 -4.20
C PRO A 38 -7.87 -14.49 -3.45
N ALA A 39 -8.12 -15.62 -4.14
CA ALA A 39 -8.51 -16.88 -3.52
C ALA A 39 -7.31 -17.65 -2.90
N ALA A 40 -6.09 -17.32 -3.30
CA ALA A 40 -4.85 -17.95 -2.82
C ALA A 40 -3.75 -16.91 -2.58
N PRO A 41 -3.84 -16.09 -1.51
CA PRO A 41 -3.00 -14.90 -1.32
C PRO A 41 -1.50 -15.19 -1.08
N TYR A 42 -1.13 -16.45 -0.81
CA TYR A 42 0.25 -16.93 -0.68
C TYR A 42 0.88 -17.33 -2.02
N LYS A 43 0.09 -17.43 -3.10
CA LYS A 43 0.55 -17.85 -4.42
C LYS A 43 0.55 -16.67 -5.38
N ALA A 44 1.55 -16.64 -6.25
CA ALA A 44 1.60 -15.73 -7.39
C ALA A 44 1.60 -16.55 -8.66
N ASP A 45 0.79 -16.15 -9.63
CA ASP A 45 0.66 -16.82 -10.93
C ASP A 45 1.51 -16.17 -12.01
N ARG A 46 1.89 -14.90 -11.82
CA ARG A 46 2.71 -14.13 -12.78
C ARG A 46 3.85 -13.39 -12.11
N LEU A 47 4.89 -13.12 -12.90
CA LEU A 47 5.94 -12.18 -12.51
C LEU A 47 5.54 -10.77 -12.93
N SER A 48 5.83 -9.78 -12.09
CA SER A 48 5.63 -8.37 -12.46
C SER A 48 6.50 -7.93 -13.65
N SER A 49 7.62 -8.62 -13.90
CA SER A 49 8.48 -8.39 -15.06
C SER A 49 8.02 -9.14 -16.32
N SER A 50 7.11 -10.11 -16.18
CA SER A 50 6.66 -10.94 -17.29
C SER A 50 5.67 -10.17 -18.17
N ARG A 51 5.81 -10.29 -19.50
CA ARG A 51 4.85 -9.76 -20.48
C ARG A 51 3.66 -10.70 -20.68
N GLY A 52 3.02 -11.12 -19.59
CA GLY A 52 1.78 -11.90 -19.61
C GLY A 52 1.95 -13.41 -19.56
N GLU A 53 3.17 -13.92 -19.52
CA GLU A 53 3.46 -15.35 -19.32
C GLU A 53 3.32 -15.75 -17.84
N ALA A 54 2.77 -16.94 -17.58
CA ALA A 54 2.65 -17.51 -16.24
C ALA A 54 4.01 -18.00 -15.71
N ILE A 55 4.21 -17.92 -14.39
CA ILE A 55 5.44 -18.40 -13.74
C ILE A 55 5.70 -19.88 -14.06
N LEU A 56 4.65 -20.68 -14.17
CA LEU A 56 4.73 -22.11 -14.51
C LEU A 56 5.44 -22.38 -15.85
N ASN A 57 5.34 -21.46 -16.81
CA ASN A 57 5.95 -21.61 -18.13
C ASN A 57 7.34 -20.97 -18.21
N THR A 58 7.73 -20.20 -17.19
CA THR A 58 9.04 -19.55 -17.15
C THR A 58 10.12 -20.61 -16.89
N PRO A 59 11.15 -20.74 -17.75
CA PRO A 59 12.21 -21.71 -17.52
C PRO A 59 13.04 -21.33 -16.28
N GLY A 60 13.32 -22.32 -15.43
CA GLY A 60 14.14 -22.17 -14.23
C GLY A 60 13.35 -22.15 -12.92
N GLN A 61 14.07 -22.00 -11.80
CA GLN A 61 13.46 -21.97 -10.47
C GLN A 61 13.23 -20.53 -10.03
N THR A 62 11.97 -20.13 -9.93
CA THR A 62 11.58 -18.79 -9.46
C THR A 62 10.68 -18.90 -8.25
N THR A 63 11.03 -18.17 -7.18
CA THR A 63 10.23 -18.08 -5.95
C THR A 63 9.76 -16.64 -5.76
N VAL A 64 8.45 -16.43 -5.66
CA VAL A 64 7.86 -15.11 -5.42
C VAL A 64 7.37 -15.03 -3.99
N LEU A 65 7.83 -14.03 -3.23
CA LEU A 65 7.28 -13.70 -1.92
C LEU A 65 6.10 -12.74 -2.12
N THR A 66 4.88 -13.21 -1.88
CA THR A 66 3.69 -12.38 -2.01
C THR A 66 3.58 -11.36 -0.88
N ARG A 67 2.72 -10.36 -1.08
CA ARG A 67 2.50 -9.32 -0.07
C ARG A 67 2.02 -9.90 1.25
N GLN A 68 1.13 -10.88 1.20
CA GLN A 68 0.62 -11.59 2.38
C GLN A 68 1.75 -12.28 3.17
N VAL A 69 2.66 -13.00 2.49
CA VAL A 69 3.83 -13.63 3.12
C VAL A 69 4.67 -12.59 3.88
N LEU A 70 4.95 -11.45 3.25
CA LEU A 70 5.76 -10.40 3.87
C LEU A 70 5.07 -9.75 5.07
N ASP A 71 3.76 -9.53 4.99
CA ASP A 71 2.98 -8.93 6.05
C ASP A 71 2.84 -9.89 7.25
N ASP A 72 2.62 -11.18 7.01
CA ASP A 72 2.53 -12.21 8.06
C ASP A 72 3.88 -12.44 8.77
N MET A 73 4.99 -12.33 8.05
CA MET A 73 6.33 -12.36 8.65
C MET A 73 6.70 -11.06 9.37
N ASN A 74 5.88 -10.01 9.25
CA ASN A 74 6.21 -8.65 9.68
C ASN A 74 7.59 -8.21 9.15
N ALA A 75 7.89 -8.56 7.90
CA ALA A 75 9.19 -8.30 7.29
C ALA A 75 9.35 -6.81 6.93
N THR A 76 10.20 -6.11 7.68
CA THR A 76 10.52 -4.68 7.46
C THR A 76 11.86 -4.46 6.75
N SER A 77 12.61 -5.53 6.51
CA SER A 77 13.92 -5.50 5.85
C SER A 77 14.06 -6.62 4.83
N LEU A 78 14.96 -6.45 3.85
CA LEU A 78 15.24 -7.48 2.86
C LEU A 78 15.77 -8.77 3.51
N ARG A 79 16.65 -8.63 4.51
CA ARG A 79 17.15 -9.78 5.29
C ARG A 79 16.01 -10.54 5.97
N GLY A 80 15.04 -9.81 6.54
CA GLY A 80 13.83 -10.39 7.12
C GLY A 80 12.97 -11.11 6.08
N ALA A 81 12.78 -10.51 4.91
CA ALA A 81 11.98 -11.08 3.83
C ALA A 81 12.61 -12.37 3.25
N MET A 82 13.92 -12.37 3.01
CA MET A 82 14.63 -13.49 2.38
C MET A 82 14.84 -14.70 3.29
N ARG A 83 14.61 -14.58 4.60
CA ARG A 83 14.74 -15.70 5.56
C ARG A 83 13.82 -16.88 5.21
N SER A 84 12.69 -16.63 4.56
CA SER A 84 11.74 -17.68 4.16
C SER A 84 12.18 -18.46 2.92
N THR A 85 13.22 -18.01 2.21
CA THR A 85 13.71 -18.67 1.01
C THR A 85 14.92 -19.52 1.37
N ALA A 86 14.75 -20.84 1.32
CA ALA A 86 15.84 -21.78 1.56
C ALA A 86 17.00 -21.53 0.60
N GLY A 87 18.23 -21.63 1.12
CA GLY A 87 19.46 -21.47 0.33
C GLY A 87 19.90 -20.02 0.09
N VAL A 88 19.14 -19.00 0.55
CA VAL A 88 19.56 -17.60 0.43
C VAL A 88 20.40 -17.18 1.63
N THR A 89 21.64 -16.77 1.37
CA THR A 89 22.53 -16.18 2.39
C THR A 89 22.85 -14.73 2.03
N ILE A 90 22.81 -13.84 3.04
CA ILE A 90 23.04 -12.41 2.86
C ILE A 90 24.29 -12.01 3.64
N GLY A 91 25.30 -11.56 2.89
CA GLY A 91 26.52 -10.96 3.41
C GLY A 91 26.25 -9.73 4.28
N ARG A 92 27.28 -9.30 5.03
CA ARG A 92 27.16 -8.09 5.85
C ARG A 92 27.29 -6.84 5.00
#